data_AF-A0A8S3T1L3-F1
#
_entry.id   AF-A0A8S3T1L3-F1
#
_cell.length_a   1.000
_cell.length_b   1.000
_cell.length_c   1.000
_cell.angle_alpha   90.00
_cell.angle_beta   90.00
_cell.angle_gamma   90.00
#
_symmetry.space_group_name_H-M   'P 1'
#
loop_
_entity.id
_entity.type
_entity.pdbx_description
1 polymer ?
#
loop_
_entity_poly.entity_id
_entity_poly.type
_entity_poly.pdbx_seq_one_letter_code
_entity_poly.pdbx_strand_id
1 'polypeptide(L)'
;MDPYSAVFNEYLDPLYLEDDYEVPQFDVQYTQPQINYYTFKPAKTPSPIKPNENKENEVNITETETQPQTLQLQQIPDLDFLDDSFTAQISELPNCDFEKFLSNISEENLNSMAEQNAKFHSRFVTNDENERATFIEQRENSNTIRKMNSAVKTFQQYLINVKAEFREIHTMQPHELDQYLQEFFVGIRKEVKVKNNNDIQEIEREYQPGSLDGFQSMINKHLKMKEYPLDIMRDDQFKKSRDCLTPKKKHLKQLGLGNHPNAAEALESEDEEELYRSGGFGTDDPDSLLSTIWYMNTIHFGLRGSHEHRQLKWGDLKLETDRNENQCLTYNERLTKTRDGSNTKNTRAYAPKSWSNPRG
;
A
#
# COMPACT_ATOMS: atom_id res chain seq x y z
N MET A 1 -19.05 -10.04 33.42
CA MET A 1 -18.78 -8.71 32.82
C MET A 1 -17.29 -8.50 32.92
N ASP A 2 -16.61 -8.62 31.80
CA ASP A 2 -15.16 -8.50 31.69
C ASP A 2 -14.76 -7.02 31.84
N PRO A 3 -13.87 -6.66 32.80
CA PRO A 3 -13.42 -5.29 32.99
C PRO A 3 -12.57 -4.73 31.84
N TYR A 4 -12.20 -5.53 30.83
CA TYR A 4 -11.40 -5.08 29.68
C TYR A 4 -12.20 -4.66 28.45
N SER A 5 -13.53 -4.86 28.45
CA SER A 5 -14.40 -4.47 27.33
C SER A 5 -14.59 -2.94 27.17
N ALA A 6 -14.20 -2.12 28.16
CA ALA A 6 -14.53 -0.70 28.20
C ALA A 6 -13.46 0.24 27.61
N VAL A 7 -12.26 -0.24 27.26
CA VAL A 7 -11.12 0.63 26.90
C VAL A 7 -10.88 0.71 25.38
N PHE A 8 -11.56 -0.11 24.58
CA PHE A 8 -11.29 -0.18 23.14
C PHE A 8 -11.85 1.00 22.32
N ASN A 9 -12.80 1.77 22.87
CA ASN A 9 -13.47 2.86 22.13
C ASN A 9 -12.87 4.27 22.34
N GLU A 10 -11.86 4.44 23.20
CA GLU A 10 -11.37 5.78 23.57
C GLU A 10 -10.32 6.40 22.62
N TYR A 11 -9.81 5.66 21.62
CA TYR A 11 -8.64 6.10 20.84
C TYR A 11 -8.75 6.01 19.32
N LEU A 12 -9.93 5.70 18.75
CA LEU A 12 -10.09 5.67 17.30
C LEU A 12 -10.25 7.10 16.72
N ASP A 13 -9.27 7.49 15.91
CA ASP A 13 -9.32 8.63 14.98
C ASP A 13 -10.49 8.38 14.00
N PRO A 14 -11.34 9.36 13.64
CA PRO A 14 -12.48 9.12 12.73
C PRO A 14 -12.10 8.59 11.33
N LEU A 15 -10.80 8.59 11.00
CA LEU A 15 -10.24 7.89 9.85
C LEU A 15 -10.22 6.34 10.00
N TYR A 16 -10.70 5.82 11.14
CA TYR A 16 -10.69 4.40 11.54
C TYR A 16 -11.97 4.00 12.32
N LEU A 17 -13.16 4.49 11.95
CA LEU A 17 -14.40 3.88 12.44
C LEU A 17 -14.68 2.61 11.64
N GLU A 18 -14.67 1.45 12.30
CA GLU A 18 -15.16 0.17 11.78
C GLU A 18 -16.68 0.11 12.00
N ASP A 19 -17.44 0.03 10.91
CA ASP A 19 -18.86 -0.35 10.93
C ASP A 19 -18.99 -1.88 10.98
N ASP A 20 -20.04 -2.34 11.66
CA ASP A 20 -20.34 -3.71 12.07
C ASP A 20 -20.08 -4.79 11.01
N TYR A 21 -19.16 -5.71 11.33
CA TYR A 21 -18.94 -6.95 10.57
C TYR A 21 -19.81 -8.06 11.17
N GLU A 22 -20.90 -8.43 10.48
CA GLU A 22 -21.58 -9.70 10.74
C GLU A 22 -20.70 -10.87 10.26
N VAL A 23 -20.38 -11.78 11.19
CA VAL A 23 -19.64 -13.02 10.92
C VAL A 23 -20.62 -14.05 10.32
N PRO A 24 -20.39 -14.58 9.10
CA PRO A 24 -21.21 -15.67 8.59
C PRO A 24 -20.89 -16.95 9.37
N GLN A 25 -21.90 -17.58 9.97
CA GLN A 25 -21.78 -18.93 10.52
C GLN A 25 -21.62 -19.94 9.38
N PHE A 26 -20.49 -20.64 9.35
CA PHE A 26 -20.29 -21.81 8.51
C PHE A 26 -20.24 -23.06 9.39
N ASP A 27 -21.24 -23.93 9.23
CA ASP A 27 -21.23 -25.29 9.77
C ASP A 27 -20.28 -26.15 8.93
N VAL A 28 -19.12 -26.49 9.49
CA VAL A 28 -18.22 -27.51 8.91
C VAL A 28 -17.84 -28.51 10.00
N GLN A 29 -18.29 -29.75 9.83
CA GLN A 29 -17.89 -30.86 10.69
C GLN A 29 -16.44 -31.25 10.37
N TYR A 30 -15.54 -31.12 11.35
CA TYR A 30 -14.16 -31.58 11.26
C TYR A 30 -13.97 -32.89 12.01
N THR A 31 -13.51 -33.93 11.32
CA THR A 31 -12.89 -35.10 11.93
C THR A 31 -11.40 -34.81 12.16
N GLN A 32 -10.94 -34.95 13.41
CA GLN A 32 -9.56 -34.69 13.83
C GLN A 32 -8.56 -35.70 13.23
N PRO A 33 -7.49 -35.26 12.55
CA PRO A 33 -6.25 -36.03 12.47
C PRO A 33 -5.34 -35.68 13.66
N GLN A 34 -4.63 -36.70 14.17
CA GLN A 34 -3.59 -36.55 15.18
C GLN A 34 -2.41 -35.76 14.57
N ILE A 35 -2.10 -34.58 15.11
CA ILE A 35 -0.98 -33.73 14.67
C ILE A 35 0.05 -33.69 15.81
N ASN A 36 1.29 -34.10 15.52
CA ASN A 36 2.43 -33.98 16.43
C ASN A 36 3.00 -32.55 16.41
N TYR A 37 3.39 -32.06 17.58
CA TYR A 37 3.80 -30.68 17.82
C TYR A 37 5.25 -30.36 17.41
N TYR A 38 5.49 -29.13 16.92
CA TYR A 38 6.82 -28.54 16.78
C TYR A 38 6.78 -27.07 17.22
N THR A 39 7.68 -26.67 18.12
CA THR A 39 7.95 -25.25 18.44
C THR A 39 9.00 -24.70 17.48
N PHE A 40 8.89 -23.42 17.09
CA PHE A 40 9.77 -22.75 16.13
C PHE A 40 10.43 -21.54 16.79
N LYS A 41 11.69 -21.20 16.44
CA LYS A 41 12.40 -20.01 16.95
C LYS A 41 12.68 -18.97 15.86
N PRO A 42 12.66 -17.66 16.17
CA PRO A 42 13.12 -16.63 15.25
C PRO A 42 14.64 -16.74 15.00
N ALA A 43 15.06 -16.44 13.77
CA ALA A 43 16.48 -16.40 13.41
C ALA A 43 17.21 -15.28 14.18
N LYS A 44 18.43 -15.55 14.66
CA LYS A 44 19.30 -14.54 15.28
C LYS A 44 19.53 -13.37 14.31
N THR A 45 19.20 -12.16 14.73
CA THR A 45 19.57 -10.93 14.03
C THR A 45 21.11 -10.77 14.03
N PRO A 46 21.76 -10.51 12.90
CA PRO A 46 23.16 -10.13 12.89
C PRO A 46 23.31 -8.73 13.54
N SER A 47 24.32 -8.58 14.40
CA SER A 47 24.63 -7.34 15.10
C SER A 47 24.87 -6.16 14.14
N PRO A 48 24.52 -4.92 14.54
CA PRO A 48 24.67 -3.75 13.69
C PRO A 48 26.15 -3.47 13.38
N ILE A 49 26.46 -3.41 12.08
CA ILE A 49 27.76 -2.94 11.57
C ILE A 49 27.85 -1.44 11.85
N LYS A 50 28.87 -1.01 12.61
CA LYS A 50 29.15 0.40 12.86
C LYS A 50 29.54 1.11 11.54
N PRO A 51 29.03 2.32 11.26
CA PRO A 51 29.49 3.11 10.12
C PRO A 51 30.93 3.56 10.34
N ASN A 52 31.77 3.35 9.32
CA ASN A 52 33.15 3.81 9.31
C ASN A 52 33.17 5.29 8.91
N GLU A 53 33.72 6.13 9.77
CA GLU A 53 33.97 7.55 9.53
C GLU A 53 35.14 7.75 8.54
N ASN A 54 35.11 8.91 7.84
CA ASN A 54 36.16 9.51 7.00
C ASN A 54 36.23 8.97 5.55
N LYS A 55 36.19 9.78 4.48
CA LYS A 55 36.57 11.19 4.31
C LYS A 55 35.90 11.84 3.08
N GLU A 56 35.76 13.15 3.20
CA GLU A 56 35.40 14.20 2.24
C GLU A 56 36.02 14.04 0.83
N ASN A 57 35.26 14.45 -0.19
CA ASN A 57 35.78 15.22 -1.32
C ASN A 57 34.62 15.99 -1.98
N GLU A 58 34.60 17.30 -1.71
CA GLU A 58 33.85 18.29 -2.49
C GLU A 58 34.41 18.35 -3.91
N VAL A 59 33.53 18.35 -4.92
CA VAL A 59 33.84 18.97 -6.22
C VAL A 59 32.63 19.79 -6.65
N ASN A 60 32.86 21.10 -6.62
CA ASN A 60 32.01 22.19 -7.06
C ASN A 60 32.24 22.39 -8.57
N ILE A 61 31.22 22.28 -9.44
CA ILE A 61 31.35 22.75 -10.84
C ILE A 61 30.06 23.41 -11.32
N THR A 62 30.28 24.65 -11.72
CA THR A 62 29.48 25.66 -12.41
C THR A 62 28.76 25.21 -13.68
N GLU A 63 27.68 25.94 -13.95
CA GLU A 63 26.94 26.01 -15.23
C GLU A 63 27.85 26.20 -16.43
N THR A 64 27.62 25.40 -17.48
CA THR A 64 27.95 25.75 -18.87
C THR A 64 26.84 25.24 -19.79
N GLU A 65 26.19 26.18 -20.47
CA GLU A 65 25.32 25.94 -21.62
C GLU A 65 26.06 25.14 -22.71
N THR A 66 25.42 24.14 -23.32
CA THR A 66 25.83 23.66 -24.65
C THR A 66 24.67 23.03 -25.42
N GLN A 67 24.60 23.39 -26.70
CA GLN A 67 23.60 23.10 -27.73
C GLN A 67 23.28 21.60 -27.94
N PRO A 68 22.11 21.27 -28.55
CA PRO A 68 21.71 19.88 -28.77
C PRO A 68 22.59 19.20 -29.82
N GLN A 69 23.42 18.26 -29.37
CA GLN A 69 24.09 17.31 -30.27
C GLN A 69 23.16 16.11 -30.52
N THR A 70 22.94 15.84 -31.80
CA THR A 70 22.28 14.66 -32.36
C THR A 70 22.99 13.39 -31.87
N LEU A 71 22.35 12.64 -30.96
CA LEU A 71 22.82 11.32 -30.54
C LEU A 71 22.58 10.31 -31.67
N GLN A 72 23.67 9.76 -32.19
CA GLN A 72 23.64 8.60 -33.07
C GLN A 72 23.12 7.38 -32.30
N LEU A 73 22.15 6.66 -32.88
CA LEU A 73 21.64 5.38 -32.36
C LEU A 73 22.79 4.37 -32.30
N GLN A 74 23.35 4.14 -31.11
CA GLN A 74 24.13 2.94 -30.83
C GLN A 74 23.17 1.77 -30.59
N GLN A 75 23.14 0.87 -31.59
CA GLN A 75 22.87 -0.57 -31.55
C GLN A 75 22.04 -1.08 -30.35
N ILE A 76 20.74 -1.25 -30.61
CA ILE A 76 19.84 -2.12 -29.84
C ILE A 76 20.11 -3.55 -30.33
N PRO A 77 20.58 -4.49 -29.48
CA PRO A 77 20.60 -5.90 -29.83
C PRO A 77 19.21 -6.52 -29.59
N ASP A 78 18.87 -7.50 -30.43
CA ASP A 78 17.65 -8.32 -30.44
C ASP A 78 16.42 -7.72 -31.14
N LEU A 79 16.49 -7.73 -32.48
CA LEU A 79 15.33 -7.64 -33.37
C LEU A 79 15.41 -8.78 -34.41
N ASP A 80 15.56 -10.02 -33.93
CA ASP A 80 15.61 -11.26 -34.73
C ASP A 80 14.23 -11.68 -35.27
N PHE A 81 13.46 -10.74 -35.83
CA PHE A 81 12.18 -11.06 -36.49
C PHE A 81 11.90 -10.11 -37.65
N LEU A 82 12.84 -10.01 -38.59
CA LEU A 82 12.59 -9.60 -39.98
C LEU A 82 13.73 -10.20 -40.81
N ASP A 83 13.42 -11.21 -41.63
CA ASP A 83 14.36 -11.86 -42.54
C ASP A 83 14.93 -10.83 -43.54
N ASP A 84 16.25 -10.74 -43.66
CA ASP A 84 16.98 -9.83 -44.58
C ASP A 84 16.59 -10.03 -46.06
N SER A 85 15.88 -11.12 -46.38
CA SER A 85 15.18 -11.36 -47.65
C SER A 85 14.07 -10.33 -47.95
N PHE A 86 13.35 -9.86 -46.93
CA PHE A 86 12.15 -9.03 -47.10
C PHE A 86 12.50 -7.55 -47.37
N THR A 87 13.59 -7.07 -46.76
CA THR A 87 14.05 -5.68 -46.87
C THR A 87 14.68 -5.36 -48.22
N ALA A 88 15.28 -6.36 -48.89
CA ALA A 88 15.88 -6.21 -50.21
C ALA A 88 14.84 -6.19 -51.36
N GLN A 89 13.66 -6.78 -51.17
CA GLN A 89 12.60 -6.80 -52.19
C GLN A 89 11.80 -5.49 -52.29
N ILE A 90 11.83 -4.64 -51.26
CA ILE A 90 11.02 -3.41 -51.23
C ILE A 90 11.68 -2.28 -52.04
N SER A 91 13.01 -2.29 -52.23
CA SER A 91 13.72 -1.21 -52.94
C SER A 91 13.70 -1.32 -54.48
N GLU A 92 13.20 -2.42 -55.06
CA GLU A 92 13.16 -2.64 -56.52
C GLU A 92 11.75 -2.80 -57.11
N LEU A 93 10.68 -2.47 -56.36
CA LEU A 93 9.32 -2.64 -56.88
C LEU A 93 8.89 -1.44 -57.77
N PRO A 94 8.63 -1.65 -59.08
CA PRO A 94 8.19 -0.59 -59.98
C PRO A 94 6.74 -0.25 -59.66
N ASN A 95 6.50 0.92 -59.07
CA ASN A 95 5.19 1.54 -58.83
C ASN A 95 4.06 0.50 -58.72
N CYS A 96 4.18 -0.40 -57.73
CA CYS A 96 3.28 -1.53 -57.61
C CYS A 96 1.87 -1.02 -57.36
N ASP A 97 0.99 -1.33 -58.30
CA ASP A 97 -0.45 -1.17 -58.14
C ASP A 97 -0.87 -2.06 -56.96
N PHE A 98 -0.98 -1.45 -55.78
CA PHE A 98 -1.22 -2.14 -54.51
C PHE A 98 -2.51 -2.97 -54.58
N GLU A 99 -3.49 -2.52 -55.36
CA GLU A 99 -4.72 -3.25 -55.64
C GLU A 99 -4.47 -4.56 -56.39
N LYS A 100 -3.53 -4.56 -57.34
CA LYS A 100 -3.18 -5.74 -58.13
C LYS A 100 -2.36 -6.77 -57.34
N PHE A 101 -1.60 -6.29 -56.34
CA PHE A 101 -0.92 -7.14 -55.36
C PHE A 101 -1.95 -7.80 -54.42
N LEU A 102 -2.90 -7.02 -53.88
CA LEU A 102 -3.98 -7.54 -53.04
C LEU A 102 -4.87 -8.54 -53.79
N SER A 103 -5.12 -8.34 -55.09
CA SER A 103 -5.91 -9.27 -55.92
C SER A 103 -5.22 -10.60 -56.23
N ASN A 104 -3.90 -10.70 -56.00
CA ASN A 104 -3.10 -11.91 -56.23
C ASN A 104 -2.82 -12.71 -54.94
N ILE A 105 -3.30 -12.26 -53.79
CA ILE A 105 -3.21 -13.04 -52.55
C ILE A 105 -4.23 -14.17 -52.62
N SER A 106 -3.77 -15.42 -52.58
CA SER A 106 -4.66 -16.59 -52.56
C SER A 106 -5.55 -16.59 -51.31
N GLU A 107 -6.75 -17.15 -51.43
CA GLU A 107 -7.67 -17.29 -50.29
C GLU A 107 -7.03 -18.05 -49.10
N GLU A 108 -6.15 -19.03 -49.38
CA GLU A 108 -5.38 -19.74 -48.35
C GLU A 108 -4.43 -18.82 -47.57
N ASN A 109 -3.75 -17.88 -48.25
CA ASN A 109 -2.87 -16.92 -47.61
C ASN A 109 -3.65 -15.88 -46.79
N LEU A 110 -4.82 -15.47 -47.28
CA LEU A 110 -5.73 -14.58 -46.53
C LEU A 110 -6.27 -15.27 -45.27
N ASN A 111 -6.65 -16.54 -45.35
CA ASN A 111 -7.13 -17.31 -44.21
C ASN A 111 -6.04 -17.57 -43.17
N SER A 112 -4.83 -17.93 -43.60
CA SER A 112 -3.66 -18.09 -42.72
C SER A 112 -3.32 -16.77 -42.01
N MET A 113 -3.36 -15.66 -42.73
CA MET A 113 -3.11 -14.32 -42.17
C MET A 113 -4.23 -13.89 -41.21
N ALA A 114 -5.49 -14.24 -41.50
CA ALA A 114 -6.63 -14.01 -40.62
C ALA A 114 -6.55 -14.87 -39.34
N GLU A 115 -6.12 -16.13 -39.43
CA GLU A 115 -5.90 -17.01 -38.27
C GLU A 115 -4.73 -16.52 -37.40
N GLN A 116 -3.62 -16.11 -38.01
CA GLN A 116 -2.49 -15.49 -37.33
C GLN A 116 -2.92 -14.19 -36.64
N ASN A 117 -3.69 -13.35 -37.33
CA ASN A 117 -4.27 -12.13 -36.76
C ASN A 117 -5.24 -12.44 -35.63
N ALA A 118 -6.12 -13.43 -35.76
CA ALA A 118 -7.05 -13.82 -34.70
C ALA A 118 -6.30 -14.33 -33.46
N LYS A 119 -5.23 -15.10 -33.65
CA LYS A 119 -4.34 -15.57 -32.58
C LYS A 119 -3.53 -14.42 -31.95
N PHE A 120 -3.15 -13.42 -32.74
CA PHE A 120 -2.51 -12.21 -32.24
C PHE A 120 -3.49 -11.37 -31.42
N HIS A 121 -4.69 -11.11 -31.94
CA HIS A 121 -5.74 -10.38 -31.24
C HIS A 121 -6.20 -11.11 -29.98
N SER A 122 -6.25 -12.44 -29.95
CA SER A 122 -6.63 -13.18 -28.74
C SER A 122 -5.63 -13.05 -27.58
N ARG A 123 -4.37 -12.64 -27.85
CA ARG A 123 -3.39 -12.30 -26.81
C ARG A 123 -3.68 -10.97 -26.12
N PHE A 124 -4.45 -10.08 -26.74
CA PHE A 124 -4.73 -8.75 -26.25
C PHE A 124 -6.23 -8.61 -25.96
N VAL A 125 -6.56 -8.38 -24.69
CA VAL A 125 -7.92 -7.98 -24.33
C VAL A 125 -8.08 -6.51 -24.73
N THR A 126 -9.05 -6.22 -25.59
CA THR A 126 -9.46 -4.84 -25.88
C THR A 126 -10.20 -4.30 -24.67
N ASN A 127 -9.57 -3.40 -23.92
CA ASN A 127 -10.23 -2.68 -22.83
C ASN A 127 -10.60 -1.27 -23.30
N ASP A 128 -11.85 -0.87 -23.15
CA ASP A 128 -12.25 0.51 -23.43
C ASP A 128 -11.73 1.48 -22.35
N GLU A 129 -11.88 2.79 -22.56
CA GLU A 129 -11.41 3.81 -21.60
C GLU A 129 -12.05 3.67 -20.22
N ASN A 130 -13.33 3.29 -20.17
CA ASN A 130 -14.07 3.12 -18.91
C ASN A 130 -13.63 1.86 -18.17
N GLU A 131 -13.37 0.76 -18.88
CA GLU A 131 -12.85 -0.49 -18.31
C GLU A 131 -11.43 -0.29 -17.76
N ARG A 132 -10.59 0.49 -18.45
CA ARG A 132 -9.26 0.88 -17.96
C ARG A 132 -9.35 1.73 -16.70
N ALA A 133 -10.23 2.72 -16.68
CA ALA A 133 -10.45 3.56 -15.50
C ALA A 133 -10.96 2.75 -14.31
N THR A 134 -11.94 1.87 -14.54
CA THR A 134 -12.49 0.96 -13.53
C THR A 134 -11.43 0.02 -12.99
N PHE A 135 -10.56 -0.52 -13.85
CA PHE A 135 -9.45 -1.37 -13.43
C PHE A 135 -8.48 -0.64 -12.51
N ILE A 136 -8.16 0.62 -12.79
CA ILE A 136 -7.29 1.45 -11.95
C ILE A 136 -7.98 1.73 -10.60
N GLU A 137 -9.25 2.14 -10.64
CA GLU A 137 -10.03 2.48 -9.45
C GLU A 137 -10.19 1.29 -8.49
N GLN A 138 -10.49 0.09 -9.02
CA GLN A 138 -10.60 -1.14 -8.21
C GLN A 138 -9.29 -1.53 -7.52
N ARG A 139 -8.15 -1.09 -8.06
CA ARG A 139 -6.82 -1.36 -7.50
C ARG A 139 -6.36 -0.29 -6.52
N GLU A 140 -7.10 0.82 -6.41
CA GLU A 140 -6.87 1.77 -5.35
C GLU A 140 -7.25 1.19 -3.98
N ASN A 141 -6.44 1.49 -2.97
CA ASN A 141 -6.73 1.04 -1.62
C ASN A 141 -7.98 1.74 -1.09
N SER A 142 -9.06 0.98 -0.89
CA SER A 142 -10.35 1.48 -0.41
C SER A 142 -10.23 2.25 0.91
N ASN A 143 -9.31 1.85 1.79
CA ASN A 143 -9.06 2.57 3.04
C ASN A 143 -8.48 3.96 2.76
N THR A 144 -7.58 4.10 1.78
CA THR A 144 -7.04 5.40 1.38
C THR A 144 -8.11 6.29 0.77
N ILE A 145 -9.01 5.73 -0.05
CA ILE A 145 -10.16 6.48 -0.60
C ILE A 145 -11.08 6.98 0.52
N ARG A 146 -11.42 6.11 1.48
CA ARG A 146 -12.24 6.51 2.65
C ARG A 146 -11.58 7.63 3.44
N LYS A 147 -10.27 7.53 3.70
CA LYS A 147 -9.51 8.58 4.40
C LYS A 147 -9.49 9.89 3.64
N MET A 148 -9.31 9.81 2.32
CA MET A 148 -9.36 10.97 1.43
C MET A 148 -10.71 11.66 1.52
N ASN A 149 -11.80 10.91 1.31
CA ASN A 149 -13.15 11.46 1.34
C ASN A 149 -13.50 12.07 2.70
N SER A 150 -13.08 11.44 3.81
CA SER A 150 -13.28 11.98 5.16
C SER A 150 -12.53 13.32 5.36
N ALA A 151 -11.27 13.39 4.95
CA ALA A 151 -10.46 14.62 5.04
C ALA A 151 -11.05 15.75 4.18
N VAL A 152 -11.39 15.45 2.93
CA VAL A 152 -11.99 16.42 1.99
C VAL A 152 -13.34 16.90 2.48
N LYS A 153 -14.20 15.99 2.94
CA LYS A 153 -15.51 16.33 3.51
C LYS A 153 -15.37 17.28 4.70
N THR A 154 -14.42 17.01 5.60
CA THR A 154 -14.16 17.86 6.76
C THR A 154 -13.73 19.27 6.34
N PHE A 155 -12.82 19.36 5.36
CA PHE A 155 -12.37 20.66 4.84
C PHE A 155 -13.48 21.41 4.09
N GLN A 156 -14.29 20.71 3.29
CA GLN A 156 -15.46 21.29 2.60
C GLN A 156 -16.51 21.80 3.59
N GLN A 157 -16.78 21.05 4.66
CA GLN A 157 -17.69 21.51 5.73
C GLN A 157 -17.17 22.79 6.39
N TYR A 158 -15.86 22.89 6.62
CA TYR A 158 -15.25 24.12 7.10
C TYR A 158 -15.45 25.29 6.12
N LEU A 159 -15.19 25.09 4.82
CA LEU A 159 -15.38 26.13 3.81
C LEU A 159 -16.84 26.62 3.75
N ILE A 160 -17.79 25.69 3.75
CA ILE A 160 -19.21 26.02 3.67
C ILE A 160 -19.68 26.72 4.95
N ASN A 161 -19.43 26.12 6.12
CA ASN A 161 -20.06 26.55 7.37
C ASN A 161 -19.34 27.73 8.02
N VAL A 162 -18.03 27.88 7.79
CA VAL A 162 -17.21 28.92 8.43
C VAL A 162 -16.84 30.04 7.45
N LYS A 163 -16.62 29.70 6.16
CA LYS A 163 -16.20 30.68 5.14
C LYS A 163 -17.30 31.10 4.19
N ALA A 164 -18.47 30.46 4.23
CA ALA A 164 -19.54 30.65 3.24
C ALA A 164 -19.01 30.49 1.80
N GLU A 165 -18.05 29.59 1.63
CA GLU A 165 -17.42 29.27 0.35
C GLU A 165 -17.97 27.93 -0.14
N PHE A 166 -18.60 27.96 -1.31
CA PHE A 166 -19.34 26.82 -1.87
C PHE A 166 -18.66 26.23 -3.11
N ARG A 167 -17.61 26.87 -3.64
CA ARG A 167 -16.85 26.34 -4.78
C ARG A 167 -16.18 25.03 -4.42
N GLU A 168 -16.00 24.16 -5.41
CA GLU A 168 -15.19 22.96 -5.24
C GLU A 168 -13.71 23.33 -5.07
N ILE A 169 -13.01 22.64 -4.16
CA ILE A 169 -11.64 23.00 -3.76
C ILE A 169 -10.63 23.04 -4.92
N HIS A 170 -10.83 22.22 -5.95
CA HIS A 170 -9.94 22.17 -7.12
C HIS A 170 -10.22 23.29 -8.14
N THR A 171 -11.26 24.10 -7.95
CA THR A 171 -11.57 25.25 -8.82
C THR A 171 -11.04 26.57 -8.26
N MET A 172 -10.54 26.56 -7.02
CA MET A 172 -10.08 27.74 -6.32
C MET A 172 -8.69 28.18 -6.80
N GLN A 173 -8.45 29.49 -6.77
CA GLN A 173 -7.11 30.01 -7.07
C GLN A 173 -6.12 29.60 -5.96
N PRO A 174 -4.84 29.36 -6.30
CA PRO A 174 -3.87 28.84 -5.33
C PRO A 174 -3.71 29.70 -4.06
N HIS A 175 -3.72 31.02 -4.22
CA HIS A 175 -3.57 31.94 -3.09
C HIS A 175 -4.79 31.93 -2.16
N GLU A 176 -6.01 31.82 -2.70
CA GLU A 176 -7.25 31.69 -1.92
C GLU A 176 -7.25 30.37 -1.15
N LEU A 177 -6.92 29.28 -1.85
CA LEU A 177 -6.88 27.94 -1.27
C LEU A 177 -5.83 27.84 -0.16
N ASP A 178 -4.63 28.39 -0.35
CA ASP A 178 -3.59 28.43 0.68
C ASP A 178 -4.04 29.21 1.92
N GLN A 179 -4.74 30.34 1.74
CA GLN A 179 -5.30 31.10 2.88
C GLN A 179 -6.32 30.25 3.65
N TYR A 180 -7.24 29.56 2.97
CA TYR A 180 -8.20 28.69 3.64
C TYR A 180 -7.53 27.53 4.37
N LEU A 181 -6.48 26.94 3.80
CA LEU A 181 -5.70 25.86 4.42
C LEU A 181 -4.96 26.34 5.67
N GLN A 182 -4.36 27.52 5.65
CA GLN A 182 -3.71 28.12 6.85
C GLN A 182 -4.68 28.17 8.02
N GLU A 183 -5.85 28.77 7.79
CA GLU A 183 -6.86 28.96 8.82
C GLU A 183 -7.48 27.62 9.27
N PHE A 184 -7.73 26.71 8.33
CA PHE A 184 -8.22 25.37 8.63
C PHE A 184 -7.27 24.59 9.54
N PHE A 185 -5.98 24.52 9.21
CA PHE A 185 -5.03 23.72 10.01
C PHE A 185 -4.81 24.27 11.42
N VAL A 186 -4.91 25.59 11.60
CA VAL A 186 -4.83 26.21 12.93
C VAL A 186 -6.11 25.95 13.74
N GLY A 187 -7.27 26.04 13.07
CA GLY A 187 -8.59 26.01 13.68
C GLY A 187 -9.21 24.62 13.87
N ILE A 188 -8.79 23.59 13.12
CA ILE A 188 -9.47 22.30 13.11
C ILE A 188 -9.46 21.61 14.49
N ARG A 189 -10.63 21.14 14.92
CA ARG A 189 -10.84 20.37 16.17
C ARG A 189 -11.74 19.16 15.88
N LYS A 190 -11.58 18.12 16.68
CA LYS A 190 -12.42 16.92 16.66
C LYS A 190 -13.61 17.16 17.58
N GLU A 191 -14.82 17.04 17.03
CA GLU A 191 -16.03 16.96 17.85
C GLU A 191 -16.15 15.55 18.44
N VAL A 192 -16.28 15.45 19.77
CA VAL A 192 -16.43 14.17 20.47
C VAL A 192 -17.75 14.17 21.24
N LYS A 193 -18.63 13.25 20.89
CA LYS A 193 -19.88 13.00 21.61
C LYS A 193 -19.60 12.05 22.77
N VAL A 194 -19.68 12.56 23.99
CA VAL A 194 -19.52 11.78 25.22
C VAL A 194 -20.90 11.50 25.79
N LYS A 195 -21.21 10.21 25.99
CA LYS A 195 -22.47 9.79 26.60
C LYS A 195 -22.28 9.57 28.09
N ASN A 196 -22.95 10.39 28.92
CA ASN A 196 -22.98 10.24 30.37
C ASN A 196 -24.43 10.03 30.82
N ASN A 197 -24.76 8.84 31.33
CA ASN A 197 -26.08 8.52 31.90
C ASN A 197 -27.28 9.01 31.05
N ASN A 198 -27.22 8.76 29.74
CA ASN A 198 -28.18 9.15 28.69
C ASN A 198 -28.12 10.59 28.16
N ASP A 199 -27.32 11.46 28.77
CA ASP A 199 -27.02 12.78 28.21
C ASP A 199 -25.85 12.68 27.23
N ILE A 200 -25.97 13.31 26.06
CA ILE A 200 -24.90 13.43 25.08
C ILE A 200 -24.30 14.82 25.24
N GLN A 201 -23.03 14.89 25.67
CA GLN A 201 -22.26 16.11 25.71
C GLN A 201 -21.29 16.15 24.54
N GLU A 202 -21.34 17.21 23.75
CA GLU A 202 -20.36 17.49 22.70
C GLU A 202 -19.17 18.24 23.32
N ILE A 203 -17.99 17.64 23.21
CA ILE A 203 -16.73 18.20 23.69
C ILE A 203 -15.79 18.33 22.51
N GLU A 204 -15.20 19.52 22.34
CA GLU A 204 -14.15 19.74 21.36
C GLU A 204 -12.81 19.20 21.88
N ARG A 205 -12.12 18.41 21.06
CA ARG A 205 -10.76 17.94 21.33
C ARG A 205 -9.80 18.31 20.21
N GLU A 206 -8.54 18.48 20.58
CA GLU A 206 -7.46 18.67 19.63
C GLU A 206 -7.14 17.37 18.88
N TYR A 207 -6.78 17.49 17.59
CA TYR A 207 -6.26 16.36 16.81
C TYR A 207 -4.82 16.02 17.22
N GLN A 208 -4.40 14.79 16.95
CA GLN A 208 -2.99 14.40 17.08
C GLN A 208 -2.14 15.15 16.04
N PRO A 209 -0.87 15.50 16.35
CA PRO A 209 0.01 16.18 15.40
C PRO A 209 0.10 15.47 14.04
N GLY A 210 0.16 14.14 14.04
CA GLY A 210 0.23 13.33 12.82
C GLY A 210 -1.09 13.28 12.02
N SER A 211 -2.24 13.50 12.66
CA SER A 211 -3.52 13.56 11.93
C SER A 211 -3.55 14.78 10.99
N LEU A 212 -2.87 15.88 11.35
CA LEU A 212 -2.76 17.06 10.48
C LEU A 212 -1.96 16.76 9.19
N ASP A 213 -0.92 15.94 9.27
CA ASP A 213 -0.22 15.43 8.08
C ASP A 213 -1.13 14.56 7.21
N GLY A 214 -1.98 13.76 7.87
CA GLY A 214 -3.02 12.98 7.22
C GLY A 214 -3.98 13.87 6.41
N PHE A 215 -4.54 14.91 7.03
CA PHE A 215 -5.40 15.87 6.34
C PHE A 215 -4.70 16.50 5.12
N GLN A 216 -3.49 17.03 5.30
CA GLN A 216 -2.76 17.67 4.21
C GLN A 216 -2.49 16.68 3.06
N SER A 217 -2.02 15.48 3.37
CA SER A 217 -1.71 14.46 2.36
C SER A 217 -2.95 14.02 1.59
N MET A 218 -4.08 13.88 2.29
CA MET A 218 -5.35 13.44 1.70
C MET A 218 -6.00 14.53 0.85
N ILE A 219 -5.96 15.80 1.29
CA ILE A 219 -6.44 16.93 0.48
C ILE A 219 -5.57 17.06 -0.78
N ASN A 220 -4.24 16.95 -0.66
CA ASN A 220 -3.34 16.98 -1.81
C ASN A 220 -3.64 15.84 -2.80
N LYS A 221 -3.87 14.62 -2.29
CA LYS A 221 -4.25 13.47 -3.14
C LYS A 221 -5.53 13.79 -3.92
N HIS A 222 -6.56 14.33 -3.26
CA HIS A 222 -7.81 14.69 -3.93
C HIS A 222 -7.60 15.74 -5.01
N LEU A 223 -6.82 16.78 -4.75
CA LEU A 223 -6.50 17.82 -5.73
C LEU A 223 -5.80 17.24 -6.97
N LYS A 224 -4.83 16.33 -6.77
CA LYS A 224 -4.16 15.63 -7.88
C LYS A 224 -5.12 14.78 -8.71
N MET A 225 -6.05 14.07 -8.06
CA MET A 225 -7.09 13.30 -8.76
C MET A 225 -8.04 14.19 -9.57
N LYS A 226 -8.16 15.47 -9.21
CA LYS A 226 -8.93 16.48 -9.94
C LYS A 226 -8.06 17.33 -10.88
N GLU A 227 -6.84 16.86 -11.18
CA GLU A 227 -5.89 17.51 -12.09
C GLU A 227 -5.56 18.96 -11.69
N TYR A 228 -5.58 19.25 -10.39
CA TYR A 228 -5.16 20.56 -9.90
C TYR A 228 -3.68 20.78 -10.22
N PRO A 229 -3.29 21.94 -10.79
CA PRO A 229 -1.98 22.12 -11.40
C PRO A 229 -0.80 22.21 -10.42
N LEU A 230 -1.08 22.36 -9.11
CA LEU A 230 -0.07 22.57 -8.08
C LEU A 230 -0.18 21.54 -6.94
N ASP A 231 0.95 21.27 -6.29
CA ASP A 231 1.09 20.38 -5.14
C ASP A 231 1.17 21.19 -3.85
N ILE A 232 0.14 21.08 -3.00
CA ILE A 232 0.07 21.84 -1.75
C ILE A 232 1.18 21.48 -0.75
N MET A 233 1.82 20.32 -0.92
CA MET A 233 2.90 19.86 -0.06
C MET A 233 4.28 20.35 -0.52
N ARG A 234 4.42 20.83 -1.76
CA ARG A 234 5.71 21.17 -2.36
C ARG A 234 5.79 22.60 -2.90
N ASP A 235 4.76 23.05 -3.60
CA ASP A 235 4.83 24.29 -4.38
C ASP A 235 4.75 25.53 -3.51
N ASP A 236 5.46 26.59 -3.89
CA ASP A 236 5.65 27.79 -3.07
C ASP A 236 4.38 28.58 -2.81
N GLN A 237 3.37 28.45 -3.69
CA GLN A 237 2.05 29.08 -3.51
C GLN A 237 1.37 28.60 -2.23
N PHE A 238 1.73 27.42 -1.73
CA PHE A 238 1.20 26.82 -0.51
C PHE A 238 2.16 26.90 0.69
N LYS A 239 3.22 27.72 0.59
CA LYS A 239 4.24 27.80 1.64
C LYS A 239 3.66 28.24 2.98
N LYS A 240 2.72 29.18 3.00
CA LYS A 240 2.21 29.73 4.26
C LYS A 240 1.37 28.71 5.03
N SER A 241 0.51 27.92 4.37
CA SER A 241 -0.22 26.83 5.04
C SER A 241 0.71 25.78 5.64
N ARG A 242 1.81 25.44 4.94
CA ARG A 242 2.87 24.57 5.47
C ARG A 242 3.60 25.18 6.67
N ASP A 243 3.90 26.47 6.60
CA ASP A 243 4.55 27.21 7.69
C ASP A 243 3.65 27.28 8.94
N CYS A 244 2.32 27.34 8.79
CA CYS A 244 1.36 27.31 9.91
C CYS A 244 1.25 25.93 10.59
N LEU A 245 1.38 24.83 9.82
CA LEU A 245 1.30 23.47 10.34
C LEU A 245 2.38 23.17 11.38
N THR A 246 3.60 23.68 11.17
CA THR A 246 4.74 23.37 12.04
C THR A 246 4.57 23.92 13.47
N PRO A 247 4.27 25.22 13.68
CA PRO A 247 3.91 25.76 14.99
C PRO A 247 2.70 25.08 15.61
N LYS A 248 1.65 24.79 14.82
CA LYS A 248 0.46 24.08 15.36
C LYS A 248 0.84 22.71 15.92
N LYS A 249 1.64 21.92 15.21
CA LYS A 249 2.12 20.62 15.71
C LYS A 249 2.99 20.76 16.97
N LYS A 250 3.86 21.77 17.03
CA LYS A 250 4.65 22.07 18.25
C LYS A 250 3.74 22.39 19.44
N HIS A 251 2.71 23.21 19.22
CA HIS A 251 1.72 23.51 20.24
C HIS A 251 0.97 22.25 20.72
N LEU A 252 0.51 21.41 19.79
CA LEU A 252 -0.13 20.13 20.13
C LEU A 252 0.80 19.22 20.95
N LYS A 253 2.09 19.18 20.62
CA LYS A 253 3.09 18.43 21.38
C LYS A 253 3.29 19.00 22.79
N GLN A 254 3.26 20.32 22.96
CA GLN A 254 3.30 20.98 24.28
C GLN A 254 2.07 20.61 25.14
N LEU A 255 0.91 20.39 24.53
CA LEU A 255 -0.29 19.88 25.21
C LEU A 255 -0.22 18.39 25.57
N GLY A 256 0.91 17.71 25.29
CA GLY A 256 1.10 16.29 25.58
C GLY A 256 0.60 15.32 24.50
N LEU A 257 0.12 15.83 23.35
CA LEU A 257 -0.33 15.00 22.23
C LEU A 257 0.86 14.51 21.39
N GLY A 258 0.67 13.40 20.68
CA GLY A 258 1.70 12.77 19.84
C GLY A 258 2.84 12.11 20.61
N ASN A 259 2.68 11.88 21.91
CA ASN A 259 3.63 11.12 22.74
C ASN A 259 3.46 9.60 22.61
N HIS A 260 2.35 9.14 22.03
CA HIS A 260 2.01 7.71 21.89
C HIS A 260 2.23 6.92 23.20
N PRO A 261 1.60 7.31 24.31
CA PRO A 261 1.80 6.65 25.61
C PRO A 261 1.37 5.18 25.60
N ASN A 262 0.46 4.82 24.70
CA ASN A 262 -0.03 3.45 24.50
C ASN A 262 0.65 2.80 23.28
N ALA A 263 1.91 3.14 23.00
CA ALA A 263 2.68 2.46 21.97
C ALA A 263 2.82 0.98 22.35
N ALA A 264 2.58 0.09 21.39
CA ALA A 264 2.74 -1.34 21.63
C ALA A 264 4.22 -1.66 21.91
N GLU A 265 4.46 -2.40 22.98
CA GLU A 265 5.76 -2.98 23.30
C GLU A 265 5.89 -4.36 22.64
N ALA A 266 7.12 -4.81 22.42
CA ALA A 266 7.36 -6.15 21.89
C ALA A 266 7.05 -7.18 22.98
N LEU A 267 6.50 -8.33 22.58
CA LEU A 267 6.33 -9.46 23.49
C LEU A 267 7.70 -10.01 23.89
N GLU A 268 7.93 -10.11 25.20
CA GLU A 268 9.12 -10.76 25.76
C GLU A 268 8.88 -12.27 25.92
N SER A 269 9.94 -13.03 26.20
CA SER A 269 9.84 -14.49 26.34
C SER A 269 8.94 -14.87 27.52
N GLU A 270 8.98 -14.09 28.60
CA GLU A 270 8.12 -14.26 29.78
C GLU A 270 6.64 -14.03 29.45
N ASP A 271 6.32 -13.09 28.57
CA ASP A 271 4.94 -12.85 28.11
C ASP A 271 4.44 -14.02 27.27
N GLU A 272 5.29 -14.56 26.40
CA GLU A 272 4.97 -15.74 25.59
C GLU A 272 4.71 -16.97 26.48
N GLU A 273 5.57 -17.21 27.48
CA GLU A 273 5.38 -18.28 28.46
C GLU A 273 4.07 -18.12 29.24
N GLU A 274 3.73 -16.89 29.63
CA GLU A 274 2.45 -16.60 30.30
C GLU A 274 1.25 -16.87 29.39
N LEU A 275 1.33 -16.49 28.11
CA LEU A 275 0.25 -16.73 27.14
C LEU A 275 0.01 -18.23 26.93
N TYR A 276 1.07 -19.05 26.87
CA TYR A 276 0.92 -20.51 26.84
C TYR A 276 0.36 -21.06 28.15
N ARG A 277 0.84 -20.57 29.30
CA ARG A 277 0.40 -21.06 30.62
C ARG A 277 -1.05 -20.72 30.92
N SER A 278 -1.50 -19.54 30.53
CA SER A 278 -2.86 -19.05 30.73
C SER A 278 -3.86 -19.62 29.72
N GLY A 279 -3.39 -20.33 28.69
CA GLY A 279 -4.23 -20.83 27.61
C GLY A 279 -4.69 -19.73 26.66
N GLY A 280 -3.94 -18.63 26.52
CA GLY A 280 -4.10 -17.68 25.40
C GLY A 280 -3.42 -18.17 24.13
N PHE A 281 -2.36 -18.96 24.29
CA PHE A 281 -1.76 -19.79 23.26
C PHE A 281 -1.86 -21.26 23.65
N GLY A 282 -1.89 -22.13 22.64
CA GLY A 282 -2.06 -23.56 22.82
C GLY A 282 -2.81 -24.19 21.66
N THR A 283 -3.15 -25.46 21.83
CA THR A 283 -3.92 -26.24 20.84
C THR A 283 -5.19 -26.85 21.41
N ASP A 284 -5.48 -26.53 22.67
CA ASP A 284 -6.53 -27.18 23.44
C ASP A 284 -7.92 -26.67 23.04
N ASP A 285 -8.00 -25.45 22.52
CA ASP A 285 -9.22 -24.86 21.97
C ASP A 285 -8.95 -24.11 20.65
N PRO A 286 -10.00 -23.89 19.83
CA PRO A 286 -9.85 -23.26 18.52
C PRO A 286 -9.31 -21.82 18.56
N ASP A 287 -9.65 -21.04 19.58
CA ASP A 287 -9.27 -19.63 19.67
C ASP A 287 -7.79 -19.48 20.06
N SER A 288 -7.33 -20.31 21.00
CA SER A 288 -5.91 -20.43 21.35
C SER A 288 -5.07 -20.94 20.20
N LEU A 289 -5.58 -21.92 19.45
CA LEU A 289 -4.90 -22.43 18.27
C LEU A 289 -4.77 -21.34 17.20
N LEU A 290 -5.85 -20.59 16.92
CA LEU A 290 -5.83 -19.51 15.96
C LEU A 290 -4.88 -18.38 16.38
N SER A 291 -4.91 -18.00 17.66
CA SER A 291 -4.02 -16.99 18.24
C SER A 291 -2.55 -17.42 18.16
N THR A 292 -2.27 -18.69 18.44
CA THR A 292 -0.93 -19.28 18.32
C THR A 292 -0.45 -19.26 16.87
N ILE A 293 -1.28 -19.69 15.91
CA ILE A 293 -0.92 -19.68 14.49
C ILE A 293 -0.68 -18.25 14.01
N TRP A 294 -1.54 -17.30 14.39
CA TRP A 294 -1.38 -15.89 14.06
C TRP A 294 -0.07 -15.31 14.62
N TYR A 295 0.27 -15.62 15.87
CA TYR A 295 1.53 -15.21 16.46
C TYR A 295 2.74 -15.82 15.71
N MET A 296 2.74 -17.15 15.53
CA MET A 296 3.81 -17.89 14.83
C MET A 296 4.05 -17.36 13.40
N ASN A 297 2.97 -17.14 12.66
CA ASN A 297 3.03 -16.57 11.32
C ASN A 297 3.61 -15.14 11.32
N THR A 298 3.28 -14.34 12.33
CA THR A 298 3.78 -12.97 12.48
C THR A 298 5.28 -12.96 12.79
N ILE A 299 5.74 -13.78 13.74
CA ILE A 299 7.16 -13.81 14.15
C ILE A 299 8.07 -14.50 13.12
N HIS A 300 7.64 -15.59 12.48
CA HIS A 300 8.50 -16.37 11.58
C HIS A 300 8.46 -15.89 10.14
N PHE A 301 7.29 -15.44 9.66
CA PHE A 301 7.11 -15.04 8.27
C PHE A 301 7.00 -13.52 8.10
N GLY A 302 6.87 -12.76 9.19
CA GLY A 302 6.73 -11.31 9.14
C GLY A 302 5.43 -10.87 8.49
N LEU A 303 4.38 -11.69 8.61
CA LEU A 303 3.03 -11.38 8.13
C LEU A 303 2.46 -10.21 8.95
N ARG A 304 1.99 -9.16 8.27
CA ARG A 304 1.57 -7.91 8.90
C ARG A 304 0.05 -7.80 9.02
N GLY A 305 -0.42 -7.57 10.24
CA GLY A 305 -1.79 -7.20 10.55
C GLY A 305 -2.82 -8.24 10.09
N SER A 306 -4.11 -7.93 10.23
CA SER A 306 -5.16 -8.93 9.94
C SER A 306 -5.28 -9.28 8.45
N HIS A 307 -5.00 -8.32 7.55
CA HIS A 307 -5.24 -8.48 6.11
C HIS A 307 -4.37 -9.57 5.47
N GLU A 308 -3.06 -9.58 5.73
CA GLU A 308 -2.15 -10.58 5.14
C GLU A 308 -2.46 -11.99 5.65
N HIS A 309 -2.81 -12.13 6.93
CA HIS A 309 -3.21 -13.40 7.53
C HIS A 309 -4.50 -13.95 6.91
N ARG A 310 -5.53 -13.11 6.74
CA ARG A 310 -6.81 -13.52 6.11
C ARG A 310 -6.67 -13.89 4.63
N GLN A 311 -5.61 -13.46 3.97
CA GLN A 311 -5.37 -13.73 2.55
C GLN A 311 -4.55 -14.98 2.28
N LEU A 312 -3.96 -15.60 3.30
CA LEU A 312 -3.21 -16.85 3.14
C LEU A 312 -4.07 -17.90 2.42
N LYS A 313 -3.50 -18.51 1.38
CA LYS A 313 -4.11 -19.59 0.62
C LYS A 313 -3.35 -20.89 0.81
N TRP A 314 -4.05 -22.00 0.54
CA TRP A 314 -3.40 -23.30 0.43
C TRP A 314 -2.25 -23.25 -0.58
N GLY A 315 -1.09 -23.76 -0.15
CA GLY A 315 0.15 -23.75 -0.94
C GLY A 315 1.04 -22.53 -0.72
N ASP A 316 0.58 -21.51 0.02
CA ASP A 316 1.44 -20.37 0.40
C ASP A 316 2.43 -20.76 1.50
N LEU A 317 2.03 -21.67 2.40
CA LEU A 317 2.92 -22.33 3.34
C LEU A 317 3.20 -23.76 2.85
N LYS A 318 4.48 -24.11 2.77
CA LYS A 318 4.93 -25.43 2.31
C LYS A 318 5.90 -26.03 3.31
N LEU A 319 5.72 -27.32 3.60
CA LEU A 319 6.70 -28.11 4.33
C LEU A 319 7.79 -28.53 3.35
N GLU A 320 9.03 -28.14 3.64
CA GLU A 320 10.22 -28.50 2.89
C GLU A 320 11.20 -29.23 3.81
N THR A 321 11.89 -30.22 3.26
CA THR A 321 12.98 -30.92 3.94
C THR A 321 14.30 -30.48 3.34
N ASP A 322 15.26 -30.09 4.19
CA ASP A 322 16.60 -29.72 3.74
C ASP A 322 17.46 -30.95 3.41
N ARG A 323 18.71 -30.71 2.96
CA ARG A 323 19.67 -31.78 2.65
C ARG A 323 20.08 -32.62 3.87
N ASN A 324 19.82 -32.13 5.07
CA ASN A 324 20.14 -32.76 6.34
C ASN A 324 18.90 -33.41 6.99
N GLU A 325 17.83 -33.63 6.21
CA GLU A 325 16.56 -34.20 6.67
C GLU A 325 15.78 -33.35 7.69
N ASN A 326 16.15 -32.09 7.88
CA ASN A 326 15.43 -31.19 8.76
C ASN A 326 14.21 -30.60 8.06
N GLN A 327 13.07 -30.64 8.75
CA GLN A 327 11.82 -30.06 8.25
C GLN A 327 11.72 -28.58 8.58
N CYS A 328 11.35 -27.78 7.59
CA CYS A 328 11.03 -26.37 7.73
C CYS A 328 9.75 -26.00 6.97
N LEU A 329 9.03 -25.01 7.47
CA LEU A 329 7.96 -24.36 6.75
C LEU A 329 8.52 -23.17 5.98
N THR A 330 8.30 -23.14 4.67
CA THR A 330 8.65 -22.01 3.80
C THR A 330 7.38 -21.25 3.43
N TYR A 331 7.42 -19.92 3.56
CA TYR A 331 6.34 -19.03 3.15
C TYR A 331 6.62 -18.42 1.77
N ASN A 332 5.73 -18.69 0.82
CA ASN A 332 5.71 -18.11 -0.51
C ASN A 332 4.85 -16.84 -0.50
N GLU A 333 5.52 -15.70 -0.40
CA GLU A 333 4.86 -14.40 -0.35
C GLU A 333 4.20 -14.06 -1.69
N ARG A 334 2.93 -13.63 -1.63
CA ARG A 334 2.21 -13.05 -2.77
C ARG A 334 2.29 -11.53 -2.71
N LEU A 335 1.16 -10.85 -2.90
CA LEU A 335 1.03 -9.41 -2.76
C LEU A 335 1.00 -9.06 -1.26
N THR A 336 1.88 -8.16 -0.84
CA THR A 336 1.81 -7.53 0.49
C THR A 336 1.79 -6.02 0.37
N LYS A 337 1.42 -5.32 1.45
CA LYS A 337 1.38 -3.84 1.45
C LYS A 337 2.72 -3.21 1.05
N THR A 338 3.83 -3.84 1.43
CA THR A 338 5.18 -3.32 1.15
C THR A 338 5.79 -3.92 -0.10
N ARG A 339 5.21 -4.97 -0.69
CA ARG A 339 5.70 -5.66 -1.91
C ARG A 339 4.50 -5.98 -2.78
N ASP A 340 3.99 -4.96 -3.44
CA ASP A 340 2.76 -5.00 -4.24
C ASP A 340 3.01 -5.35 -5.72
N GLY A 341 4.28 -5.51 -6.10
CA GLY A 341 4.71 -5.80 -7.48
C GLY A 341 4.91 -4.55 -8.34
N SER A 342 4.61 -3.35 -7.86
CA SER A 342 4.85 -2.10 -8.61
C SER A 342 6.34 -1.83 -8.82
N ASN A 343 7.16 -2.18 -7.84
CA ASN A 343 8.62 -2.17 -7.93
C ASN A 343 9.15 -3.61 -7.92
N THR A 344 9.57 -4.09 -9.09
CA THR A 344 10.07 -5.47 -9.26
C THR A 344 11.35 -5.78 -8.49
N LYS A 345 12.10 -4.74 -8.07
CA LYS A 345 13.31 -4.90 -7.23
C LYS A 345 12.98 -5.07 -5.75
N ASN A 346 11.74 -4.78 -5.35
CA ASN A 346 11.30 -4.84 -3.96
C ASN A 346 10.86 -6.26 -3.59
N THR A 347 11.84 -7.15 -3.48
CA THR A 347 11.66 -8.54 -3.09
C THR A 347 12.27 -8.79 -1.71
N ARG A 348 11.94 -9.92 -1.07
CA ARG A 348 12.66 -10.32 0.14
C ARG A 348 14.08 -10.73 -0.24
N ALA A 349 15.05 -10.31 0.57
CA ALA A 349 16.44 -10.76 0.44
C ALA A 349 16.58 -12.29 0.64
N TYR A 350 15.71 -12.88 1.47
CA TYR A 350 15.70 -14.31 1.78
C TYR A 350 14.26 -14.83 1.83
N ALA A 351 14.06 -16.07 1.41
CA ALA A 351 12.78 -16.76 1.58
C ALA A 351 12.51 -16.93 3.09
N PRO A 352 11.34 -16.50 3.59
CA PRO A 352 10.99 -16.64 5.00
C PRO A 352 10.75 -18.12 5.32
N LYS A 353 11.52 -18.63 6.29
CA LYS A 353 11.52 -20.04 6.71
C LYS A 353 11.39 -20.16 8.22
N SER A 354 10.63 -21.15 8.65
CA SER A 354 10.47 -21.54 10.05
C SER A 354 10.94 -22.97 10.25
N TRP A 355 11.94 -23.21 11.10
CA TRP A 355 12.54 -24.54 11.31
C TRP A 355 12.00 -25.24 12.54
N SER A 356 11.69 -26.53 12.41
CA SER A 356 11.30 -27.35 13.56
C SER A 356 12.42 -27.37 14.61
N ASN A 357 12.07 -27.18 15.88
CA ASN A 357 13.03 -27.31 16.96
C ASN A 357 13.09 -28.78 17.43
N PRO A 358 14.27 -29.44 17.44
CA PRO A 358 14.40 -30.81 17.93
C PRO A 358 14.38 -30.96 19.47
N ARG A 359 13.81 -30.00 20.20
CA ARG A 359 13.64 -30.08 21.66
C ARG A 359 12.23 -29.68 22.05
N GLY A 360 11.34 -30.66 21.98
CA GLY A 360 10.18 -30.83 22.85
C GLY A 360 10.40 -32.11 23.65
#